data_AF-A0A0R2B0K1-F1
#
_entry.id   AF-A0A0R2B0K1-F1
#
_cell.length_a   1.000
_cell.length_b   1.000
_cell.length_c   1.000
_cell.angle_alpha   90.00
_cell.angle_beta   90.00
_cell.angle_gamma   90.00
#
_symmetry.space_group_name_H-M   'P 1'
#
loop_
_entity.id
_entity.type
_entity.pdbx_description
1 polymer ?
#
loop_
_entity_poly.entity_id
_entity_poly.type
_entity_poly.pdbx_seq_one_letter_code
_entity_poly.pdbx_strand_id
1 'polypeptide(L)'
;MSLPTLAIVGRPNVGKSTIFNRILGERVSIVEDTPGVTRDRIYGTAEWLGKEFNVIDTGGIDMGDEPFLTQITQQAEIAIEEADVILFLTSIDNGVTEADERVAQILYRADKPVILAVNKVDNPERRQDVYDFYSLGFGEPYPLSGTHGLGLGDALDAVFAAFPEEGHDEEDDSVKFSFIGRPNVGKSSLVNAILGENRVIVSNIEGTTRDAIDTKFEADDETFTMIDTAGIRKRGKVYENTEKYAVLRALRAIDRSDVVLVVLNAEEGIREQDKKVAGYAHEAGRGIIIVVNKWDTLDKDNHTMGDFEDLIRREFQYLDYAPIIFVSAKTKQRLQNLPQMILQVAENQTRRIQSSVLNDVLMDALAVTPTPTVNGKRLRIYYMTQVAVKPPTFVVFVNDPDLLHFSYQRFLINQLRNAFDFDGTPIHLIARSRK
;
A
#
# COMPACT_ATOMS: atom_id res chain seq x y z
N MET A 1 2.92 11.65 3.33
CA MET A 1 4.24 11.09 2.98
C MET A 1 4.10 9.58 2.91
N SER A 2 4.84 8.90 2.03
CA SER A 2 4.95 7.43 2.08
C SER A 2 5.79 7.03 3.29
N LEU A 3 5.43 5.93 3.95
CA LEU A 3 6.23 5.39 5.04
C LEU A 3 7.59 4.89 4.51
N PRO A 4 8.70 5.12 5.24
CA PRO A 4 9.99 4.58 4.84
C PRO A 4 9.94 3.05 4.90
N THR A 5 10.64 2.38 3.98
CA THR A 5 10.53 0.92 3.77
C THR A 5 11.83 0.19 4.11
N LEU A 6 11.72 -0.86 4.93
CA LEU A 6 12.80 -1.77 5.30
C LEU A 6 12.65 -3.12 4.59
N ALA A 7 13.63 -3.55 3.80
CA ALA A 7 13.67 -4.94 3.30
C ALA A 7 14.63 -5.80 4.13
N ILE A 8 14.15 -6.95 4.57
CA ILE A 8 14.97 -7.99 5.19
C ILE A 8 15.43 -8.95 4.09
N VAL A 9 16.74 -9.02 3.87
CA VAL A 9 17.37 -9.83 2.80
C VAL A 9 18.43 -10.75 3.40
N GLY A 10 18.78 -11.83 2.69
CA GLY A 10 19.77 -12.81 3.12
C GLY A 10 19.43 -14.20 2.57
N ARG A 11 20.34 -15.17 2.68
CA ARG A 11 20.10 -16.53 2.20
C ARG A 11 18.95 -17.23 2.95
N PRO A 12 18.40 -18.35 2.44
CA PRO A 12 17.40 -19.11 3.18
C PRO A 12 17.90 -19.62 4.55
N ASN A 13 16.96 -19.83 5.47
CA ASN A 13 17.17 -20.37 6.83
C ASN A 13 18.05 -19.53 7.80
N VAL A 14 18.36 -18.27 7.46
CA VAL A 14 18.97 -17.30 8.41
C VAL A 14 18.00 -16.71 9.43
N GLY A 15 16.69 -16.96 9.27
CA GLY A 15 15.65 -16.49 10.20
C GLY A 15 14.96 -15.17 9.82
N LYS A 16 14.96 -14.78 8.54
CA LYS A 16 14.31 -13.55 8.04
C LYS A 16 12.86 -13.40 8.55
N SER A 17 12.04 -14.43 8.34
CA SER A 17 10.64 -14.45 8.78
C SER A 17 10.48 -14.41 10.31
N THR A 18 11.48 -14.85 11.08
CA THR A 18 11.47 -14.72 12.55
C THR A 18 11.68 -13.27 12.98
N ILE A 19 12.58 -12.54 12.30
CA ILE A 19 12.81 -11.11 12.52
C ILE A 19 11.60 -10.29 12.06
N PHE A 20 11.09 -10.56 10.85
CA PHE A 20 9.89 -9.94 10.30
C PHE A 20 8.70 -10.00 11.25
N ASN A 21 8.33 -11.21 11.70
CA ASN A 21 7.20 -11.38 12.63
C ASN A 21 7.44 -10.72 14.00
N ARG A 22 8.70 -10.59 14.44
CA ARG A 22 9.02 -9.86 15.68
C ARG A 22 8.85 -8.36 15.52
N ILE A 23 9.28 -7.79 14.39
CA ILE A 23 9.10 -6.37 14.07
C ILE A 23 7.59 -6.02 13.98
N LEU A 24 6.78 -6.85 13.32
CA LEU A 24 5.32 -6.65 13.27
C LEU A 24 4.63 -6.85 14.63
N GLY A 25 5.21 -7.68 15.50
CA GLY A 25 4.62 -8.08 16.77
C GLY A 25 4.54 -6.97 17.82
N GLU A 26 5.21 -5.84 17.63
CA GLU A 26 5.21 -4.75 18.63
C GLU A 26 3.90 -3.95 18.64
N ARG A 27 3.16 -3.91 17.52
CA ARG A 27 1.74 -3.48 17.43
C ARG A 27 1.14 -3.85 16.06
N VAL A 28 0.48 -5.00 15.96
CA VAL A 28 -0.49 -5.21 14.88
C VAL A 28 -1.71 -4.34 15.18
N SER A 29 -1.87 -3.24 14.44
CA SER A 29 -3.13 -2.49 14.45
C SER A 29 -4.22 -3.39 13.88
N ILE A 30 -5.19 -3.76 14.73
CA ILE A 30 -6.28 -4.67 14.36
C ILE A 30 -7.25 -3.91 13.44
N VAL A 31 -6.95 -3.92 12.15
CA VAL A 31 -7.97 -3.85 11.10
C VAL A 31 -8.44 -5.29 10.91
N GLU A 32 -9.73 -5.55 11.12
CA GLU A 32 -10.34 -6.87 10.91
C GLU A 32 -10.10 -7.34 9.47
N ASP A 33 -9.96 -8.65 9.26
CA ASP A 33 -9.83 -9.23 7.92
C ASP A 33 -11.12 -8.95 7.12
N THR A 34 -11.08 -7.97 6.20
CA THR A 34 -12.21 -7.66 5.33
C THR A 34 -12.51 -8.87 4.43
N PRO A 35 -13.73 -9.46 4.48
CA PRO A 35 -14.05 -10.64 3.69
C PRO A 35 -13.88 -10.37 2.18
N GLY A 36 -12.87 -11.01 1.58
CA GLY A 36 -12.52 -10.84 0.16
C GLY A 36 -11.09 -10.34 -0.10
N VAL A 37 -10.33 -9.93 0.92
CA VAL A 37 -8.90 -9.58 0.78
C VAL A 37 -8.02 -10.69 1.35
N THR A 38 -7.00 -11.12 0.62
CA THR A 38 -5.97 -12.05 1.10
C THR A 38 -4.70 -11.28 1.46
N ARG A 39 -4.42 -11.18 2.77
CA ARG A 39 -3.17 -10.61 3.27
C ARG A 39 -1.96 -11.46 2.83
N ASP A 40 -1.11 -10.89 1.97
CA ASP A 40 0.18 -11.50 1.65
C ASP A 40 1.13 -11.27 2.83
N ARG A 41 1.63 -12.37 3.43
CA ARG A 41 2.49 -12.38 4.62
C ARG A 41 3.92 -11.87 4.40
N ILE A 42 4.09 -11.01 3.41
CA ILE A 42 5.37 -10.53 2.87
C ILE A 42 5.58 -9.06 3.27
N TYR A 43 4.49 -8.30 3.46
CA TYR A 43 4.49 -6.89 3.87
C TYR A 43 3.80 -6.75 5.21
N GLY A 44 4.23 -5.74 5.96
CA GLY A 44 3.44 -5.19 7.06
C GLY A 44 3.98 -3.84 7.50
N THR A 45 3.17 -3.11 8.25
CA THR A 45 3.54 -1.84 8.85
C THR A 45 3.92 -2.09 10.31
N ALA A 46 4.99 -1.43 10.78
CA ALA A 46 5.48 -1.50 12.14
C ALA A 46 5.73 -0.09 12.70
N GLU A 47 5.86 0.02 14.02
CA GLU A 47 6.13 1.26 14.75
C GLU A 47 7.45 1.07 15.52
N TRP A 48 8.42 1.99 15.36
CA TRP A 48 9.63 2.04 16.20
C TRP A 48 9.87 3.48 16.65
N LEU A 49 10.13 3.68 17.95
CA LEU A 49 10.31 5.00 18.57
C LEU A 49 9.18 6.03 18.25
N GLY A 50 7.95 5.55 18.01
CA GLY A 50 6.80 6.39 17.65
C GLY A 50 6.74 6.82 16.18
N LYS A 51 7.58 6.26 15.31
CA LYS A 51 7.54 6.44 13.86
C LYS A 51 7.09 5.14 13.18
N GLU A 52 6.13 5.27 12.27
CA GLU A 52 5.66 4.14 11.45
C GLU A 52 6.58 3.90 10.25
N PHE A 53 6.76 2.64 9.86
CA PHE A 53 7.56 2.22 8.72
C PHE A 53 7.00 0.93 8.10
N ASN A 54 7.25 0.73 6.81
CA ASN A 54 6.93 -0.52 6.12
C ASN A 54 8.07 -1.52 6.27
N VAL A 55 7.77 -2.81 6.42
CA VAL A 55 8.77 -3.88 6.43
C VAL A 55 8.40 -5.00 5.45
N ILE A 56 9.42 -5.57 4.78
CA ILE A 56 9.29 -6.59 3.74
C ILE A 56 10.18 -7.81 4.07
N ASP A 57 9.62 -9.02 4.10
CA ASP A 57 10.41 -10.28 4.10
C ASP A 57 10.58 -10.80 2.69
N THR A 58 11.73 -10.52 2.05
CA THR A 58 11.97 -11.02 0.69
C THR A 58 12.07 -12.55 0.62
N GLY A 59 12.28 -13.24 1.74
CA GLY A 59 12.23 -14.70 1.83
C GLY A 59 10.83 -15.29 1.73
N GLY A 60 9.78 -14.52 2.05
CA GLY A 60 8.38 -14.93 1.87
C GLY A 60 7.91 -14.88 0.41
N ILE A 61 8.72 -14.27 -0.47
CA ILE A 61 8.47 -14.20 -1.91
C ILE A 61 8.86 -15.54 -2.55
N ASP A 62 7.93 -16.50 -2.49
CA ASP A 62 7.94 -17.68 -3.38
C ASP A 62 8.17 -17.25 -4.85
N MET A 63 9.26 -17.74 -5.44
CA MET A 63 9.68 -17.49 -6.82
C MET A 63 9.36 -18.67 -7.75
N GLY A 64 8.61 -19.68 -7.27
CA GLY A 64 8.39 -20.93 -7.98
C GLY A 64 9.64 -21.79 -8.07
N ASP A 65 9.68 -22.70 -9.06
CA ASP A 65 10.73 -23.71 -9.24
C ASP A 65 12.05 -23.18 -9.84
N GLU A 66 12.35 -21.89 -9.65
CA GLU A 66 13.62 -21.28 -10.08
C GLU A 66 14.81 -21.87 -9.28
N PRO A 67 16.01 -22.02 -9.90
CA PRO A 67 17.20 -22.49 -9.18
C PRO A 67 17.55 -21.61 -7.97
N PHE A 68 18.01 -22.24 -6.88
CA PHE A 68 18.34 -21.58 -5.61
C PHE A 68 19.17 -20.28 -5.73
N LEU A 69 20.18 -20.27 -6.61
CA LEU A 69 21.01 -19.08 -6.86
C LEU A 69 20.24 -17.95 -7.58
N THR A 70 19.30 -18.30 -8.46
CA THR A 70 18.40 -17.35 -9.11
C THR A 70 17.46 -16.73 -8.08
N GLN A 71 16.87 -17.54 -7.19
CA GLN A 71 15.99 -17.06 -6.13
C GLN A 71 16.70 -16.07 -5.20
N ILE A 72 17.92 -16.39 -4.75
CA ILE A 72 18.74 -15.47 -3.94
C ILE A 72 19.00 -14.15 -4.67
N THR A 73 19.27 -14.22 -5.98
CA THR A 73 19.56 -13.03 -6.79
C THR A 73 18.34 -12.12 -6.88
N GLN A 74 17.18 -12.68 -7.22
CA GLN A 74 15.91 -11.97 -7.33
C GLN A 74 15.45 -11.38 -5.98
N GLN A 75 15.61 -12.11 -4.87
CA GLN A 75 15.27 -11.60 -3.53
C GLN A 75 16.12 -10.38 -3.14
N ALA A 76 17.39 -10.36 -3.54
CA ALA A 76 18.27 -9.21 -3.31
C ALA A 76 17.94 -8.03 -4.25
N GLU A 77 17.68 -8.28 -5.53
CA GLU A 77 17.27 -7.25 -6.48
C GLU A 77 15.95 -6.57 -6.04
N ILE A 78 14.96 -7.33 -5.56
CA ILE A 78 13.72 -6.78 -4.99
C ILE A 78 13.99 -5.90 -3.76
N ALA A 79 14.86 -6.32 -2.84
CA ALA A 79 15.23 -5.51 -1.68
C ALA A 79 15.85 -4.16 -2.11
N ILE A 80 16.71 -4.18 -3.13
CA ILE A 80 17.35 -2.98 -3.69
C ILE A 80 16.34 -2.06 -4.36
N GLU A 81 15.37 -2.59 -5.11
CA GLU A 81 14.38 -1.78 -5.79
C GLU A 81 13.38 -1.15 -4.79
N GLU A 82 12.83 -1.93 -3.87
CA GLU A 82 11.67 -1.56 -3.06
C GLU A 82 11.97 -0.81 -1.76
N ALA A 83 13.03 -1.15 -1.02
CA ALA A 83 13.27 -0.57 0.30
C ALA A 83 14.08 0.72 0.26
N ASP A 84 13.95 1.58 1.27
CA ASP A 84 14.83 2.73 1.49
C ASP A 84 16.10 2.32 2.24
N VAL A 85 16.00 1.34 3.15
CA VAL A 85 17.11 0.73 3.90
C VAL A 85 16.99 -0.79 3.84
N ILE A 86 18.13 -1.47 3.75
CA ILE A 86 18.19 -2.94 3.62
C ILE A 86 18.82 -3.54 4.87
N LEU A 87 18.11 -4.44 5.56
CA LEU A 87 18.67 -5.27 6.62
C LEU A 87 19.21 -6.58 6.02
N PHE A 88 20.52 -6.66 5.82
CA PHE A 88 21.18 -7.88 5.36
C PHE A 88 21.40 -8.82 6.55
N LEU A 89 20.57 -9.85 6.63
CA LEU A 89 20.52 -10.81 7.71
C LEU A 89 21.32 -12.08 7.37
N THR A 90 22.33 -12.37 8.18
CA THR A 90 23.13 -13.61 8.14
C THR A 90 22.84 -14.48 9.37
N SER A 91 23.55 -15.61 9.54
CA SER A 91 23.34 -16.54 10.65
C SER A 91 24.66 -17.07 11.19
N ILE A 92 24.93 -16.83 12.48
CA ILE A 92 26.21 -17.21 13.11
C ILE A 92 26.51 -18.72 13.07
N ASP A 93 25.50 -19.59 13.00
CA ASP A 93 25.64 -21.05 13.00
C ASP A 93 26.59 -21.65 11.95
N ASN A 94 26.90 -20.92 10.87
CA ASN A 94 27.75 -21.41 9.79
C ASN A 94 28.88 -20.42 9.42
N GLY A 95 29.09 -19.38 10.23
CA GLY A 95 29.92 -18.24 9.84
C GLY A 95 29.43 -17.56 8.54
N VAL A 96 30.36 -16.91 7.83
CA VAL A 96 30.14 -16.38 6.48
C VAL A 96 30.16 -17.53 5.47
N THR A 97 29.19 -17.56 4.55
CA THR A 97 29.09 -18.58 3.49
C THR A 97 29.16 -17.97 2.10
N GLU A 98 29.51 -18.76 1.07
CA GLU A 98 29.48 -18.34 -0.34
C GLU A 98 28.12 -17.72 -0.76
N ALA A 99 27.02 -18.17 -0.17
CA ALA A 99 25.69 -17.63 -0.41
C ALA A 99 25.50 -16.24 0.23
N ASP A 100 26.13 -15.98 1.37
CA ASP A 100 26.13 -14.66 2.01
C ASP A 100 27.04 -13.69 1.22
N GLU A 101 28.24 -14.13 0.80
CA GLU A 101 29.11 -13.38 -0.11
C GLU A 101 28.41 -13.03 -1.43
N ARG A 102 27.59 -13.95 -1.96
CA ARG A 102 26.82 -13.72 -3.19
C ARG A 102 25.73 -12.67 -3.01
N VAL A 103 25.03 -12.65 -1.87
CA VAL A 103 24.09 -11.56 -1.53
C VAL A 103 24.85 -10.25 -1.41
N ALA A 104 25.99 -10.22 -0.71
CA ALA A 104 26.85 -9.04 -0.58
C ALA A 104 27.26 -8.47 -1.95
N GLN A 105 27.71 -9.31 -2.88
CA GLN A 105 28.06 -8.91 -4.26
C GLN A 105 26.93 -8.21 -5.03
N ILE A 106 25.67 -8.51 -4.70
CA ILE A 106 24.50 -7.87 -5.32
C ILE A 106 24.19 -6.56 -4.59
N LEU A 107 24.17 -6.59 -3.25
CA LEU A 107 23.91 -5.43 -2.40
C LEU A 107 24.95 -4.31 -2.54
N TYR A 108 26.21 -4.61 -2.91
CA TYR A 108 27.20 -3.58 -3.28
C TYR A 108 26.80 -2.72 -4.50
N ARG A 109 25.78 -3.11 -5.25
CA ARG A 109 25.21 -2.33 -6.36
C ARG A 109 24.03 -1.46 -5.94
N ALA A 110 23.61 -1.56 -4.68
CA ALA A 110 22.54 -0.72 -4.13
C ALA A 110 23.09 0.68 -3.84
N ASP A 111 22.41 1.70 -4.36
CA ASP A 111 22.65 3.10 -3.97
C ASP A 111 21.84 3.46 -2.71
N LYS A 112 21.87 2.56 -1.71
CA LYS A 112 21.00 2.58 -0.53
C LYS A 112 21.74 2.02 0.70
N PRO A 113 21.43 2.50 1.92
CA PRO A 113 22.06 1.99 3.14
C PRO A 113 21.74 0.50 3.36
N VAL A 114 22.79 -0.26 3.68
CA VAL A 114 22.70 -1.69 4.04
C VAL A 114 23.22 -1.86 5.46
N ILE A 115 22.36 -2.32 6.36
CA ILE A 115 22.70 -2.67 7.75
C ILE A 115 22.92 -4.17 7.82
N LEU A 116 24.12 -4.61 8.22
CA LEU A 116 24.46 -6.01 8.38
C LEU A 116 24.06 -6.49 9.79
N ALA A 117 23.25 -7.54 9.85
CA ALA A 117 22.83 -8.16 11.10
C ALA A 117 23.11 -9.66 11.12
N VAL A 118 23.69 -10.14 12.22
CA VAL A 118 24.05 -11.55 12.41
C VAL A 118 23.05 -12.17 13.38
N ASN A 119 22.18 -13.05 12.88
CA ASN A 119 21.12 -13.68 13.67
C ASN A 119 21.59 -14.94 14.41
N LYS A 120 20.84 -15.31 15.47
CA LYS A 120 21.03 -16.46 16.38
C LYS A 120 22.22 -16.33 17.34
N VAL A 121 22.58 -15.09 17.67
CA VAL A 121 23.61 -14.79 18.68
C VAL A 121 22.97 -14.86 20.08
N ASP A 122 22.52 -16.07 20.44
CA ASP A 122 21.70 -16.30 21.63
C ASP A 122 22.52 -16.21 22.94
N ASN A 123 23.81 -16.50 22.89
CA ASN A 123 24.73 -16.51 24.04
C ASN A 123 25.89 -15.50 23.85
N PRO A 124 26.35 -14.82 24.93
CA PRO A 124 27.42 -13.81 24.84
C PRO A 124 28.75 -14.32 24.27
N GLU A 125 29.09 -15.59 24.48
CA GLU A 125 30.34 -16.20 24.00
C GLU A 125 30.44 -16.16 22.46
N ARG A 126 29.30 -16.37 21.77
CA ARG A 126 29.20 -16.31 20.30
C ARG A 126 29.45 -14.91 19.73
N ARG A 127 29.49 -13.84 20.55
CA ARG A 127 29.75 -12.48 20.05
C ARG A 127 31.17 -12.32 19.47
N GLN A 128 32.10 -13.22 19.77
CA GLN A 128 33.44 -13.17 19.18
C GLN A 128 33.42 -13.63 17.71
N ASP A 129 32.63 -14.64 17.36
CA ASP A 129 32.53 -15.15 15.98
C ASP A 129 31.79 -14.17 15.04
N VAL A 130 31.18 -13.12 15.59
CA VAL A 130 30.54 -12.03 14.84
C VAL A 130 31.59 -11.18 14.09
N TYR A 131 32.84 -11.14 14.57
CA TYR A 131 33.91 -10.36 13.91
C TYR A 131 34.23 -10.86 12.49
N ASP A 132 34.02 -12.14 12.18
CA ASP A 132 34.26 -12.69 10.84
C ASP A 132 33.33 -12.05 9.78
N PHE A 133 32.16 -11.57 10.19
CA PHE A 133 31.17 -10.97 9.28
C PHE A 133 31.56 -9.57 8.78
N TYR A 134 32.57 -8.91 9.38
CA TYR A 134 33.16 -7.68 8.81
C TYR A 134 33.71 -7.90 7.38
N SER A 135 34.09 -9.15 7.04
CA SER A 135 34.54 -9.52 5.69
C SER A 135 33.49 -9.26 4.58
N LEU A 136 32.21 -9.18 4.94
CA LEU A 136 31.12 -8.86 4.01
C LEU A 136 31.04 -7.37 3.65
N GLY A 137 31.81 -6.49 4.31
CA GLY A 137 32.06 -5.11 3.87
C GLY A 137 30.94 -4.08 4.09
N PHE A 138 29.94 -4.37 4.93
CA PHE A 138 28.82 -3.47 5.26
C PHE A 138 28.96 -2.77 6.62
N GLY A 139 30.19 -2.48 7.05
CA GLY A 139 30.45 -1.81 8.33
C GLY A 139 30.30 -2.73 9.54
N GLU A 140 29.78 -2.20 10.66
CA GLU A 140 29.63 -2.92 11.92
C GLU A 140 28.47 -3.95 11.84
N PRO A 141 28.74 -5.25 12.08
CA PRO A 141 27.71 -6.28 12.11
C PRO A 141 26.95 -6.28 13.45
N TYR A 142 25.63 -6.07 13.40
CA TYR A 142 24.75 -6.05 14.58
C TYR A 142 24.40 -7.48 15.04
N PRO A 143 24.83 -7.94 16.23
CA PRO A 143 24.53 -9.28 16.72
C PRO A 143 23.13 -9.33 17.33
N LEU A 144 22.26 -10.20 16.80
CA LEU A 144 20.88 -10.31 17.28
C LEU A 144 20.36 -11.75 17.40
N SER A 145 19.23 -11.91 18.08
CA SER A 145 18.50 -13.17 18.21
C SER A 145 17.02 -12.95 17.90
N GLY A 146 16.53 -13.48 16.78
CA GLY A 146 15.10 -13.40 16.44
C GLY A 146 14.21 -14.23 17.38
N THR A 147 14.73 -15.30 17.97
CA THR A 147 14.01 -16.15 18.93
C THR A 147 13.86 -15.49 20.30
N HIS A 148 14.88 -14.77 20.77
CA HIS A 148 14.88 -14.15 22.10
C HIS A 148 14.66 -12.63 22.10
N GLY A 149 14.76 -11.96 20.96
CA GLY A 149 14.60 -10.50 20.81
C GLY A 149 15.84 -9.67 21.18
N LEU A 150 16.95 -10.32 21.53
CA LEU A 150 18.21 -9.65 21.88
C LEU A 150 18.81 -8.94 20.66
N GLY A 151 19.35 -7.73 20.85
CA GLY A 151 20.06 -6.96 19.82
C GLY A 151 19.20 -6.41 18.67
N LEU A 152 17.88 -6.70 18.64
CA LEU A 152 17.00 -6.19 17.59
C LEU A 152 16.83 -4.67 17.68
N GLY A 153 16.75 -4.11 18.90
CA GLY A 153 16.63 -2.66 19.10
C GLY A 153 17.82 -1.90 18.53
N ASP A 154 19.05 -2.34 18.83
CA ASP A 154 20.28 -1.71 18.31
C ASP A 154 20.32 -1.72 16.77
N ALA A 155 19.87 -2.83 16.15
CA ALA A 155 19.77 -2.95 14.70
C ALA A 155 18.66 -2.06 14.10
N LEU A 156 17.53 -1.91 14.79
CA LEU A 156 16.45 -1.00 14.37
C LEU A 156 16.85 0.47 14.53
N ASP A 157 17.56 0.84 15.59
CA ASP A 157 18.10 2.20 15.77
C ASP A 157 19.08 2.55 14.63
N ALA A 158 19.93 1.61 14.22
CA ALA A 158 20.81 1.77 13.06
C ALA A 158 20.04 1.91 11.73
N VAL A 159 18.97 1.12 11.54
CA VAL A 159 18.06 1.26 10.39
C VAL A 159 17.39 2.63 10.40
N PHE A 160 16.90 3.10 11.55
CA PHE A 160 16.20 4.38 11.67
C PHE A 160 17.12 5.60 11.53
N ALA A 161 18.38 5.49 11.95
CA ALA A 161 19.41 6.49 11.67
C ALA A 161 19.85 6.50 10.18
N ALA A 162 19.64 5.39 9.47
CA ALA A 162 19.96 5.24 8.05
C ALA A 162 18.77 5.50 7.12
N PHE A 163 17.53 5.53 7.63
CA PHE A 163 16.41 6.02 6.84
C PHE A 163 16.72 7.45 6.37
N PRO A 164 16.31 7.82 5.14
CA PRO A 164 16.46 9.20 4.73
C PRO A 164 15.78 10.10 5.75
N GLU A 165 16.46 11.19 6.14
CA GLU A 165 15.78 12.28 6.83
C GLU A 165 14.53 12.62 6.03
N GLU A 166 13.41 12.86 6.73
CA GLU A 166 12.18 13.34 6.11
C GLU A 166 12.54 14.57 5.30
N GLY A 167 12.58 14.41 3.98
CA GLY A 167 12.92 15.50 3.09
C GLY A 167 11.96 16.62 3.37
N HIS A 168 12.48 17.82 3.60
CA HIS A 168 11.78 19.02 3.20
C HIS A 168 11.72 19.05 1.67
N ASP A 169 11.01 18.07 1.10
CA ASP A 169 10.46 18.17 -0.24
C ASP A 169 9.65 19.46 -0.24
N GLU A 170 9.91 20.33 -1.22
CA GLU A 170 9.03 21.46 -1.52
C GLU A 170 7.59 20.93 -1.58
N GLU A 171 6.61 21.66 -1.01
CA GLU A 171 5.22 21.20 -0.92
C GLU A 171 4.70 20.81 -2.31
N ASP A 172 4.76 19.50 -2.60
CA ASP A 172 4.40 18.94 -3.89
C ASP A 172 2.88 18.79 -3.91
N ASP A 173 2.23 19.94 -4.07
CA ASP A 173 0.78 20.12 -4.11
C ASP A 173 0.09 19.35 -5.25
N SER A 174 0.87 18.69 -6.11
CA SER A 174 0.32 17.86 -7.19
C SER A 174 -0.43 16.64 -6.66
N VAL A 175 -1.60 16.37 -7.25
CA VAL A 175 -2.39 15.19 -6.88
C VAL A 175 -1.69 13.93 -7.38
N LYS A 176 -1.32 13.04 -6.45
CA LYS A 176 -0.52 11.84 -6.74
C LYS A 176 -1.45 10.68 -7.07
N PHE A 177 -1.24 10.01 -8.21
CA PHE A 177 -2.08 8.87 -8.58
C PHE A 177 -1.36 7.76 -9.33
N SER A 178 -1.87 6.54 -9.25
CA SER A 178 -1.31 5.36 -9.92
C SER A 178 -2.35 4.54 -10.68
N PHE A 179 -1.89 3.77 -11.67
CA PHE A 179 -2.67 2.71 -12.31
C PHE A 179 -2.25 1.34 -11.78
N ILE A 180 -3.17 0.63 -11.12
CA ILE A 180 -2.96 -0.74 -10.65
C ILE A 180 -3.88 -1.74 -11.36
N GLY A 181 -3.68 -3.04 -11.11
CA GLY A 181 -4.41 -4.14 -11.75
C GLY A 181 -3.45 -5.15 -12.39
N ARG A 182 -3.96 -6.30 -12.83
CA ARG A 182 -3.14 -7.41 -13.36
C ARG A 182 -2.35 -7.07 -14.65
N PRO A 183 -1.43 -7.92 -15.12
CA PRO A 183 -0.77 -7.76 -16.41
C PRO A 183 -1.78 -7.67 -17.58
N ASN A 184 -1.39 -7.00 -18.67
CA ASN A 184 -2.13 -6.92 -19.94
C ASN A 184 -3.52 -6.25 -19.94
N VAL A 185 -4.02 -5.73 -18.81
CA VAL A 185 -5.26 -4.90 -18.75
C VAL A 185 -5.16 -3.56 -19.51
N GLY A 186 -3.97 -3.20 -19.98
CA GLY A 186 -3.73 -2.01 -20.80
C GLY A 186 -3.29 -0.75 -20.05
N LYS A 187 -2.75 -0.89 -18.82
CA LYS A 187 -2.18 0.23 -18.03
C LYS A 187 -1.24 1.13 -18.87
N SER A 188 -0.26 0.55 -19.56
CA SER A 188 0.67 1.29 -20.43
C SER A 188 -0.01 2.01 -21.58
N SER A 189 -1.07 1.43 -22.13
CA SER A 189 -1.86 2.07 -23.18
C SER A 189 -2.63 3.27 -22.62
N LEU A 190 -3.21 3.17 -21.41
CA LEU A 190 -3.90 4.28 -20.74
C LEU A 190 -2.93 5.43 -20.45
N VAL A 191 -1.77 5.16 -19.86
CA VAL A 191 -0.74 6.17 -19.56
C VAL A 191 -0.33 6.93 -20.83
N ASN A 192 0.00 6.22 -21.91
CA ASN A 192 0.40 6.86 -23.16
C ASN A 192 -0.77 7.62 -23.84
N ALA A 193 -2.01 7.15 -23.71
CA ALA A 193 -3.17 7.80 -24.30
C ALA A 193 -3.52 9.10 -23.57
N ILE A 194 -3.48 9.11 -22.22
CA ILE A 194 -3.72 10.30 -21.37
C ILE A 194 -2.65 11.36 -21.60
N LEU A 195 -1.37 10.98 -21.56
CA LEU A 195 -0.26 11.91 -21.81
C LEU A 195 -0.17 12.40 -23.27
N GLY A 196 -0.99 11.82 -24.16
CA GLY A 196 -1.19 12.27 -25.53
C GLY A 196 -2.56 12.91 -25.77
N GLU A 197 -3.27 13.36 -24.74
CA GLU A 197 -4.46 14.20 -24.86
C GLU A 197 -4.10 15.68 -25.01
N ASN A 198 -4.86 16.42 -25.81
CA ASN A 198 -4.59 17.84 -26.09
C ASN A 198 -4.70 18.76 -24.85
N ARG A 199 -5.30 18.26 -23.75
CA ARG A 199 -5.51 18.98 -22.48
C ARG A 199 -4.46 18.62 -21.42
N VAL A 200 -3.50 17.76 -21.75
CA VAL A 200 -2.46 17.26 -20.84
C VAL A 200 -1.10 17.79 -21.30
N ILE A 201 -0.45 18.58 -20.45
CA ILE A 201 0.86 19.17 -20.74
C ILE A 201 1.90 18.49 -19.84
N VAL A 202 2.87 17.79 -20.44
CA VAL A 202 3.94 17.12 -19.68
C VAL A 202 5.01 18.14 -19.29
N SER A 203 5.34 18.19 -17.99
CA SER A 203 6.39 19.07 -17.48
C SER A 203 7.77 18.42 -17.60
N ASN A 204 8.73 19.13 -18.19
CA ASN A 204 10.10 18.67 -18.43
C ASN A 204 11.11 19.25 -17.42
N ILE A 205 10.72 19.47 -16.16
CA ILE A 205 11.62 20.04 -15.14
C ILE A 205 12.77 19.05 -14.85
N GLU A 206 13.95 19.35 -15.39
CA GLU A 206 15.19 18.61 -15.12
C GLU A 206 15.65 18.87 -13.67
N GLY A 207 15.43 17.91 -12.77
CA GLY A 207 15.84 18.06 -11.37
C GLY A 207 15.37 16.99 -10.36
N THR A 208 14.62 15.96 -10.77
CA THR A 208 14.03 14.97 -9.84
C THR A 208 15.03 13.93 -9.33
N THR A 209 15.97 14.35 -8.48
CA THR A 209 17.03 13.51 -7.89
C THR A 209 16.54 12.60 -6.76
N ARG A 210 15.67 11.64 -7.10
CA ARG A 210 15.64 10.30 -6.46
C ARG A 210 14.82 9.29 -7.26
N ASP A 211 13.61 9.68 -7.66
CA ASP A 211 12.64 8.83 -8.35
C ASP A 211 12.46 9.24 -9.82
N ALA A 212 13.39 8.85 -10.69
CA ALA A 212 13.33 9.04 -12.15
C ALA A 212 12.26 8.15 -12.85
N ILE A 213 11.12 7.92 -12.19
CA ILE A 213 10.12 6.89 -12.48
C ILE A 213 8.70 7.51 -12.63
N ASP A 214 8.42 8.60 -11.93
CA ASP A 214 7.11 9.27 -11.95
C ASP A 214 7.00 10.28 -13.12
N THR A 215 5.79 10.59 -13.59
CA THR A 215 5.55 11.60 -14.63
C THR A 215 4.67 12.72 -14.08
N LYS A 216 5.19 13.96 -14.05
CA LYS A 216 4.39 15.16 -13.75
C LYS A 216 3.72 15.73 -15.01
N PHE A 217 2.47 16.13 -14.89
CA PHE A 217 1.73 16.80 -15.97
C PHE A 217 0.66 17.74 -15.41
N GLU A 218 0.27 18.74 -16.21
CA GLU A 218 -0.82 19.66 -15.92
C GLU A 218 -2.07 19.27 -16.72
N ALA A 219 -3.24 19.35 -16.10
CA ALA A 219 -4.54 19.18 -16.76
C ALA A 219 -5.64 19.92 -15.97
N ASP A 220 -6.61 20.53 -16.66
CA ASP A 220 -7.72 21.26 -16.02
C ASP A 220 -7.25 22.30 -14.96
N ASP A 221 -6.15 23.00 -15.27
CA ASP A 221 -5.45 24.00 -14.43
C ASP A 221 -4.82 23.45 -13.12
N GLU A 222 -4.84 22.13 -12.92
CA GLU A 222 -4.24 21.44 -11.76
C GLU A 222 -3.00 20.63 -12.14
N THR A 223 -2.08 20.46 -11.18
CA THR A 223 -0.86 19.65 -11.37
C THR A 223 -1.08 18.23 -10.84
N PHE A 224 -0.65 17.24 -11.61
CA PHE A 224 -0.71 15.83 -11.23
C PHE A 224 0.67 15.18 -11.29
N THR A 225 0.91 14.25 -10.37
CA THR A 225 2.05 13.33 -10.45
C THR A 225 1.54 11.90 -10.62
N MET A 226 1.77 11.34 -11.82
CA MET A 226 1.51 9.93 -12.07
C MET A 226 2.67 9.10 -11.51
N ILE A 227 2.35 8.30 -10.50
CA ILE A 227 3.27 7.43 -9.79
C ILE A 227 3.63 6.18 -10.63
N ASP A 228 4.91 5.82 -10.61
CA ASP A 228 5.48 4.58 -11.15
C ASP A 228 5.24 4.34 -12.66
N THR A 229 5.52 5.37 -13.47
CA THR A 229 5.34 5.29 -14.93
C THR A 229 6.47 4.55 -15.65
N ALA A 230 7.70 4.53 -15.11
CA ALA A 230 8.84 4.00 -15.89
C ALA A 230 8.80 2.49 -16.09
N GLY A 231 8.32 1.69 -15.13
CA GLY A 231 8.08 0.26 -15.36
C GLY A 231 6.72 -0.03 -16.03
N ILE A 232 5.90 0.99 -16.30
CA ILE A 232 4.77 0.89 -17.23
C ILE A 232 5.25 1.15 -18.67
N ARG A 233 6.30 1.96 -18.84
CA ARG A 233 6.95 2.31 -20.13
C ARG A 233 8.06 1.33 -20.57
N LYS A 234 8.86 0.80 -19.65
CA LYS A 234 9.93 -0.18 -19.91
C LYS A 234 9.36 -1.58 -20.16
N ARG A 235 8.92 -1.85 -21.39
CA ARG A 235 8.65 -3.22 -21.84
C ARG A 235 9.90 -4.11 -21.66
N GLY A 236 9.76 -5.19 -20.89
CA GLY A 236 10.55 -6.40 -21.09
C GLY A 236 11.97 -6.40 -20.52
N LYS A 237 12.07 -6.43 -19.19
CA LYS A 237 13.16 -7.18 -18.53
C LYS A 237 12.58 -8.44 -17.88
N VAL A 238 13.40 -9.49 -17.84
CA VAL A 238 13.03 -10.89 -17.49
C VAL A 238 12.36 -11.04 -16.11
N TYR A 239 12.55 -10.06 -15.23
CA TYR A 239 12.06 -10.04 -13.84
C TYR A 239 10.54 -9.80 -13.70
N GLU A 240 9.84 -9.25 -14.71
CA GLU A 240 8.38 -9.01 -14.62
C GLU A 240 7.53 -10.30 -14.65
N ASN A 241 8.14 -11.47 -14.83
CA ASN A 241 7.43 -12.74 -15.01
C ASN A 241 6.86 -13.36 -13.72
N THR A 242 7.28 -12.93 -12.53
CA THR A 242 6.70 -13.43 -11.28
C THR A 242 5.50 -12.59 -10.85
N GLU A 243 4.36 -13.24 -10.62
CA GLU A 243 3.11 -12.57 -10.24
C GLU A 243 3.27 -11.70 -8.98
N LYS A 244 4.13 -12.16 -8.06
CA LYS A 244 4.45 -11.42 -6.83
C LYS A 244 5.10 -10.07 -7.11
N TYR A 245 6.08 -9.98 -8.01
CA TYR A 245 6.77 -8.71 -8.29
C TYR A 245 5.79 -7.61 -8.75
N ALA A 246 4.80 -7.98 -9.57
CA ALA A 246 3.74 -7.07 -9.99
C ALA A 246 2.84 -6.60 -8.82
N VAL A 247 2.70 -7.40 -7.75
CA VAL A 247 1.99 -7.03 -6.52
C VAL A 247 2.83 -6.09 -5.65
N LEU A 248 4.12 -6.38 -5.41
CA LEU A 248 5.04 -5.52 -4.64
C LEU A 248 5.00 -4.08 -5.15
N ARG A 249 5.21 -3.95 -6.46
CA ARG A 249 5.26 -2.69 -7.17
C ARG A 249 3.91 -1.97 -7.16
N ALA A 250 2.80 -2.70 -7.18
CA ALA A 250 1.46 -2.12 -6.98
C ALA A 250 1.28 -1.58 -5.56
N LEU A 251 1.76 -2.28 -4.51
CA LEU A 251 1.72 -1.79 -3.11
C LEU A 251 2.48 -0.47 -2.97
N ARG A 252 3.70 -0.40 -3.50
CA ARG A 252 4.51 0.83 -3.45
C ARG A 252 3.89 1.99 -4.24
N ALA A 253 3.24 1.69 -5.38
CA ALA A 253 2.49 2.69 -6.13
C ALA A 253 1.26 3.19 -5.38
N ILE A 254 0.52 2.30 -4.71
CA ILE A 254 -0.59 2.64 -3.79
C ILE A 254 -0.10 3.57 -2.67
N ASP A 255 1.02 3.22 -2.02
CA ASP A 255 1.50 3.96 -0.85
C ASP A 255 1.95 5.40 -1.14
N ARG A 256 2.44 5.64 -2.37
CA ARG A 256 2.85 6.96 -2.87
C ARG A 256 1.71 7.74 -3.55
N SER A 257 0.52 7.16 -3.71
CA SER A 257 -0.64 7.77 -4.35
C SER A 257 -1.65 8.34 -3.36
N ASP A 258 -2.30 9.45 -3.70
CA ASP A 258 -3.57 9.86 -3.12
C ASP A 258 -4.72 9.04 -3.71
N VAL A 259 -4.76 8.90 -5.04
CA VAL A 259 -5.84 8.25 -5.78
C VAL A 259 -5.31 7.07 -6.61
N VAL A 260 -6.03 5.96 -6.60
CA VAL A 260 -5.61 4.70 -7.18
C VAL A 260 -6.64 4.25 -8.22
N LEU A 261 -6.19 4.09 -9.46
CA LEU A 261 -7.03 3.70 -10.58
C LEU A 261 -6.89 2.19 -10.79
N VAL A 262 -7.90 1.44 -10.35
CA VAL A 262 -7.98 -0.03 -10.49
C VAL A 262 -8.41 -0.36 -11.91
N VAL A 263 -7.47 -0.79 -12.76
CA VAL A 263 -7.72 -1.06 -14.18
C VAL A 263 -8.17 -2.50 -14.40
N LEU A 264 -9.40 -2.65 -14.88
CA LEU A 264 -10.00 -3.92 -15.30
C LEU A 264 -9.97 -4.05 -16.82
N ASN A 265 -9.93 -5.29 -17.33
CA ASN A 265 -10.12 -5.57 -18.77
C ASN A 265 -11.58 -6.01 -19.03
N ALA A 266 -12.31 -5.23 -19.82
CA ALA A 266 -13.68 -5.56 -20.25
C ALA A 266 -13.82 -6.95 -20.92
N GLU A 267 -12.82 -7.37 -21.71
CA GLU A 267 -12.83 -8.64 -22.47
C GLU A 267 -12.69 -9.87 -21.59
N GLU A 268 -11.91 -9.75 -20.50
CA GLU A 268 -11.47 -10.88 -19.69
C GLU A 268 -12.20 -10.96 -18.33
N GLY A 269 -13.08 -10.00 -18.05
CA GLY A 269 -13.80 -9.87 -16.79
C GLY A 269 -12.91 -9.61 -15.58
N ILE A 270 -13.50 -9.83 -14.41
CA ILE A 270 -12.87 -9.66 -13.09
C ILE A 270 -12.23 -10.99 -12.68
N ARG A 271 -11.01 -10.96 -12.14
CA ARG A 271 -10.30 -12.13 -11.57
C ARG A 271 -9.92 -11.89 -10.11
N GLU A 272 -9.57 -12.97 -9.41
CA GLU A 272 -9.14 -12.91 -8.01
C GLU A 272 -7.92 -11.98 -7.79
N GLN A 273 -6.99 -11.92 -8.76
CA GLN A 273 -5.87 -10.97 -8.70
C GLN A 273 -6.32 -9.50 -8.73
N ASP A 274 -7.41 -9.17 -9.45
CA ASP A 274 -7.96 -7.82 -9.50
C ASP A 274 -8.57 -7.45 -8.14
N LYS A 275 -9.29 -8.38 -7.50
CA LYS A 275 -9.81 -8.24 -6.13
C LYS A 275 -8.68 -8.03 -5.12
N LYS A 276 -7.63 -8.84 -5.18
CA LYS A 276 -6.49 -8.77 -4.26
C LYS A 276 -5.79 -7.42 -4.33
N VAL A 277 -5.48 -6.95 -5.53
CA VAL A 277 -4.77 -5.68 -5.77
C VAL A 277 -5.64 -4.46 -5.43
N ALA A 278 -6.96 -4.52 -5.67
CA ALA A 278 -7.88 -3.46 -5.26
C ALA A 278 -8.14 -3.47 -3.73
N GLY A 279 -8.11 -4.64 -3.10
CA GLY A 279 -8.17 -4.81 -1.65
C GLY A 279 -7.05 -4.08 -0.92
N TYR A 280 -5.81 -4.17 -1.41
CA TYR A 280 -4.68 -3.42 -0.82
C TYR A 280 -4.86 -1.91 -0.92
N ALA A 281 -5.41 -1.38 -2.02
CA ALA A 281 -5.70 0.05 -2.14
C ALA A 281 -6.77 0.51 -1.13
N HIS A 282 -7.73 -0.36 -0.82
CA HIS A 282 -8.77 -0.12 0.18
C HIS A 282 -8.20 -0.15 1.60
N GLU A 283 -7.42 -1.18 1.94
CA GLU A 283 -6.76 -1.32 3.25
C GLU A 283 -5.78 -0.17 3.52
N ALA A 284 -5.07 0.31 2.49
CA ALA A 284 -4.19 1.48 2.55
C ALA A 284 -4.95 2.83 2.62
N GLY A 285 -6.28 2.81 2.70
CA GLY A 285 -7.13 4.00 2.88
C GLY A 285 -7.15 4.98 1.71
N ARG A 286 -6.74 4.55 0.50
CA ARG A 286 -6.61 5.44 -0.65
C ARG A 286 -7.95 5.72 -1.34
N GLY A 287 -8.01 6.83 -2.05
CA GLY A 287 -9.11 7.09 -2.98
C GLY A 287 -9.04 6.09 -4.13
N ILE A 288 -10.17 5.55 -4.59
CA ILE A 288 -10.22 4.49 -5.61
C ILE A 288 -11.19 4.88 -6.71
N ILE A 289 -10.74 4.71 -7.97
CA ILE A 289 -11.57 4.78 -9.17
C ILE A 289 -11.43 3.45 -9.91
N ILE A 290 -12.53 2.81 -10.28
CA ILE A 290 -12.51 1.56 -11.06
C ILE A 290 -12.58 1.92 -12.55
N VAL A 291 -11.53 1.56 -13.29
CA VAL A 291 -11.35 1.90 -14.71
C VAL A 291 -11.51 0.65 -15.56
N VAL A 292 -12.66 0.51 -16.23
CA VAL A 292 -12.94 -0.62 -17.13
C VAL A 292 -12.39 -0.28 -18.52
N ASN A 293 -11.19 -0.76 -18.83
CA ASN A 293 -10.50 -0.50 -20.08
C ASN A 293 -10.84 -1.54 -21.16
N LYS A 294 -10.46 -1.23 -22.42
CA LYS A 294 -10.83 -1.94 -23.65
C LYS A 294 -12.34 -2.01 -23.88
N TRP A 295 -13.08 -1.01 -23.37
CA TRP A 295 -14.53 -0.96 -23.60
C TRP A 295 -14.89 -0.87 -25.09
N ASP A 296 -13.96 -0.54 -25.99
CA ASP A 296 -14.19 -0.55 -27.44
C ASP A 296 -14.39 -1.94 -28.06
N THR A 297 -13.99 -3.03 -27.38
CA THR A 297 -13.98 -4.38 -27.99
C THR A 297 -15.16 -5.27 -27.63
N LEU A 298 -16.02 -4.87 -26.69
CA LEU A 298 -17.31 -5.53 -26.46
C LEU A 298 -18.36 -5.08 -27.47
N ASP A 299 -19.09 -6.05 -28.02
CA ASP A 299 -20.39 -5.81 -28.67
C ASP A 299 -21.38 -5.29 -27.63
N LYS A 300 -22.11 -4.21 -27.95
CA LYS A 300 -22.92 -3.46 -27.00
C LYS A 300 -24.38 -3.46 -27.36
N ASP A 301 -25.21 -3.71 -26.36
CA ASP A 301 -26.62 -3.36 -26.33
C ASP A 301 -26.89 -2.29 -25.25
N ASN A 302 -28.17 -2.05 -24.94
CA ASN A 302 -28.60 -1.07 -23.95
C ASN A 302 -28.34 -1.51 -22.50
N HIS A 303 -28.05 -2.79 -22.23
CA HIS A 303 -27.92 -3.36 -20.89
C HIS A 303 -26.46 -3.63 -20.50
N THR A 304 -25.59 -3.92 -21.48
CA THR A 304 -24.17 -4.28 -21.33
C THR A 304 -23.40 -3.42 -20.30
N MET A 305 -23.65 -2.12 -20.24
CA MET A 305 -22.98 -1.22 -19.28
C MET A 305 -23.47 -1.41 -17.84
N GLY A 306 -24.79 -1.55 -17.65
CA GLY A 306 -25.39 -1.80 -16.34
C GLY A 306 -25.07 -3.20 -15.83
N ASP A 307 -25.16 -4.22 -16.68
CA ASP A 307 -24.82 -5.61 -16.31
C ASP A 307 -23.36 -5.75 -15.86
N PHE A 308 -22.44 -4.98 -16.46
CA PHE A 308 -21.03 -4.96 -16.06
C PHE A 308 -20.80 -4.14 -14.77
N GLU A 309 -21.56 -3.06 -14.55
CA GLU A 309 -21.55 -2.36 -13.25
C GLU A 309 -22.08 -3.26 -12.13
N ASP A 310 -23.21 -3.93 -12.31
CA ASP A 310 -23.76 -4.89 -11.33
C ASP A 310 -22.79 -6.06 -11.05
N LEU A 311 -22.08 -6.54 -12.06
CA LEU A 311 -20.97 -7.48 -11.90
C LEU A 311 -19.86 -6.90 -11.02
N ILE A 312 -19.40 -5.66 -11.28
CA ILE A 312 -18.39 -5.00 -10.43
C ILE A 312 -18.87 -4.85 -8.99
N ARG A 313 -20.10 -4.36 -8.77
CA ARG A 313 -20.65 -4.17 -7.41
C ARG A 313 -20.80 -5.49 -6.65
N ARG A 314 -21.08 -6.60 -7.34
CA ARG A 314 -21.16 -7.94 -6.75
C ARG A 314 -19.79 -8.52 -6.38
N GLU A 315 -18.77 -8.33 -7.21
CA GLU A 315 -17.42 -8.86 -6.99
C GLU A 315 -16.56 -7.99 -6.06
N PHE A 316 -16.81 -6.67 -6.02
CA PHE A 316 -16.08 -5.68 -5.22
C PHE A 316 -17.00 -5.00 -4.19
N GLN A 317 -17.65 -5.79 -3.32
CA GLN A 317 -18.63 -5.29 -2.34
C GLN A 317 -18.06 -4.31 -1.30
N TYR A 318 -16.74 -4.31 -1.11
CA TYR A 318 -16.00 -3.38 -0.24
C TYR A 318 -15.60 -2.07 -0.96
N LEU A 319 -15.87 -1.95 -2.26
CA LEU A 319 -15.68 -0.76 -3.09
C LEU A 319 -17.03 -0.19 -3.58
N ASP A 320 -18.08 -0.33 -2.79
CA ASP A 320 -19.40 0.23 -3.08
C ASP A 320 -19.35 1.76 -3.31
N TYR A 321 -18.40 2.44 -2.65
CA TYR A 321 -18.11 3.86 -2.79
C TYR A 321 -17.28 4.27 -4.02
N ALA A 322 -16.63 3.34 -4.71
CA ALA A 322 -15.73 3.69 -5.82
C ALA A 322 -16.53 4.05 -7.08
N PRO A 323 -16.28 5.20 -7.74
CA PRO A 323 -16.86 5.49 -9.04
C PRO A 323 -16.26 4.56 -10.11
N ILE A 324 -17.09 4.19 -11.08
CA ILE A 324 -16.73 3.31 -12.20
C ILE A 324 -16.72 4.12 -13.49
N ILE A 325 -15.64 4.01 -14.27
CA ILE A 325 -15.55 4.62 -15.60
C ILE A 325 -15.14 3.58 -16.67
N PHE A 326 -15.97 3.48 -17.70
CA PHE A 326 -15.72 2.65 -18.87
C PHE A 326 -14.97 3.46 -19.93
N VAL A 327 -13.77 3.02 -20.32
CA VAL A 327 -12.84 3.73 -21.19
C VAL A 327 -12.24 2.84 -22.28
N SER A 328 -11.60 3.46 -23.27
CA SER A 328 -10.66 2.76 -24.16
C SER A 328 -9.41 3.58 -24.38
N ALA A 329 -8.27 3.01 -24.00
CA ALA A 329 -6.95 3.53 -24.37
C ALA A 329 -6.72 3.58 -25.90
N LYS A 330 -7.41 2.73 -26.68
CA LYS A 330 -7.20 2.57 -28.13
C LYS A 330 -7.98 3.60 -28.94
N THR A 331 -9.23 3.86 -28.56
CA THR A 331 -10.09 4.86 -29.24
C THR A 331 -10.11 6.22 -28.52
N LYS A 332 -9.36 6.36 -27.42
CA LYS A 332 -9.38 7.50 -26.49
C LYS A 332 -10.76 7.76 -25.86
N GLN A 333 -11.68 6.79 -25.90
CA GLN A 333 -13.03 6.95 -25.37
C GLN A 333 -13.00 7.27 -23.87
N ARG A 334 -13.56 8.44 -23.51
CA ARG A 334 -13.80 8.93 -22.14
C ARG A 334 -12.55 9.16 -21.28
N LEU A 335 -11.35 9.11 -21.86
CA LEU A 335 -10.10 9.37 -21.11
C LEU A 335 -10.01 10.80 -20.57
N GLN A 336 -10.59 11.76 -21.29
CA GLN A 336 -10.60 13.17 -20.92
C GLN A 336 -11.37 13.47 -19.62
N ASN A 337 -12.16 12.51 -19.11
CA ASN A 337 -12.89 12.64 -17.86
C ASN A 337 -12.05 12.25 -16.64
N LEU A 338 -10.92 11.53 -16.83
CA LEU A 338 -10.13 10.98 -15.73
C LEU A 338 -9.50 12.07 -14.83
N PRO A 339 -8.89 13.17 -15.33
CA PRO A 339 -8.30 14.20 -14.47
C PRO A 339 -9.33 14.78 -13.49
N GLN A 340 -10.49 15.21 -13.98
CA GLN A 340 -11.57 15.75 -13.14
C GLN A 340 -12.07 14.73 -12.10
N MET A 341 -12.21 13.45 -12.47
CA MET A 341 -12.59 12.41 -11.49
C MET A 341 -11.52 12.18 -10.43
N ILE A 342 -10.23 12.23 -10.80
CA ILE A 342 -9.11 12.11 -9.85
C ILE A 342 -9.14 13.28 -8.85
N LEU A 343 -9.35 14.52 -9.33
CA LEU A 343 -9.49 15.70 -8.48
C LEU A 343 -10.63 15.55 -7.48
N GLN A 344 -11.84 15.22 -7.93
CA GLN A 344 -13.01 15.05 -7.04
C GLN A 344 -12.74 13.99 -5.95
N VAL A 345 -12.09 12.88 -6.28
CA VAL A 345 -11.75 11.83 -5.30
C VAL A 345 -10.63 12.28 -4.34
N ALA A 346 -9.68 13.11 -4.79
CA ALA A 346 -8.66 13.70 -3.93
C ALA A 346 -9.24 14.76 -2.96
N GLU A 347 -10.14 15.62 -3.44
CA GLU A 347 -10.92 16.56 -2.63
C GLU A 347 -11.78 15.83 -1.58
N ASN A 348 -12.46 14.75 -1.98
CA ASN A 348 -13.29 13.95 -1.08
C ASN A 348 -12.48 13.30 0.05
N GLN A 349 -11.23 12.90 -0.19
CA GLN A 349 -10.34 12.40 0.85
C GLN A 349 -9.87 13.48 1.84
N THR A 350 -9.69 14.72 1.39
CA THR A 350 -9.22 15.85 2.24
C THR A 350 -10.36 16.59 2.95
N ARG A 351 -11.60 16.35 2.52
CA ARG A 351 -12.82 16.95 3.06
C ARG A 351 -12.92 16.83 4.60
N ARG A 352 -12.95 17.98 5.29
CA ARG A 352 -13.22 18.07 6.73
C ARG A 352 -14.63 18.57 7.01
N ILE A 353 -15.35 17.83 7.85
CA ILE A 353 -16.70 18.14 8.31
C ILE A 353 -16.63 18.75 9.72
N GLN A 354 -17.36 19.85 9.96
CA GLN A 354 -17.44 20.45 11.29
C GLN A 354 -18.19 19.52 12.25
N SER A 355 -17.69 19.39 13.50
CA SER A 355 -18.28 18.48 14.48
C SER A 355 -19.74 18.82 14.84
N SER A 356 -20.19 20.07 14.71
CA SER A 356 -21.61 20.42 14.86
C SER A 356 -22.49 19.69 13.85
N VAL A 357 -22.27 19.96 12.55
CA VAL A 357 -23.00 19.37 11.42
C VAL A 357 -22.94 17.84 11.44
N LEU A 358 -21.78 17.29 11.81
CA LEU A 358 -21.57 15.85 11.96
C LEU A 358 -22.41 15.23 13.08
N ASN A 359 -22.67 15.97 14.16
CA ASN A 359 -23.55 15.53 15.25
C ASN A 359 -25.03 15.75 14.93
N ASP A 360 -25.39 16.75 14.12
CA ASP A 360 -26.76 16.91 13.62
C ASP A 360 -27.17 15.67 12.78
N VAL A 361 -26.34 15.29 11.80
CA VAL A 361 -26.51 14.07 10.98
C VAL A 361 -26.58 12.80 11.86
N LEU A 362 -25.77 12.74 12.92
CA LEU A 362 -25.83 11.63 13.87
C LEU A 362 -27.16 11.58 14.62
N MET A 363 -27.68 12.71 15.11
CA MET A 363 -28.95 12.73 15.83
C MET A 363 -30.13 12.32 14.94
N ASP A 364 -30.15 12.76 13.68
CA ASP A 364 -31.13 12.33 12.69
C ASP A 364 -31.04 10.81 12.43
N ALA A 365 -29.82 10.27 12.26
CA ALA A 365 -29.59 8.84 12.11
C ALA A 365 -30.11 8.03 13.31
N LEU A 366 -29.87 8.50 14.55
CA LEU A 366 -30.34 7.88 15.78
C LEU A 366 -31.86 7.95 15.96
N ALA A 367 -32.51 8.98 15.42
CA ALA A 367 -33.96 9.13 15.42
C ALA A 367 -34.64 8.16 14.44
N VAL A 368 -34.04 7.92 13.27
CA VAL A 368 -34.54 6.98 12.26
C VAL A 368 -34.30 5.52 12.68
N THR A 369 -33.08 5.18 13.13
CA THR A 369 -32.70 3.80 13.52
C THR A 369 -32.13 3.79 14.93
N PRO A 370 -32.97 3.55 15.97
CA PRO A 370 -32.53 3.54 17.36
C PRO A 370 -31.41 2.53 17.64
N THR A 371 -30.54 2.87 18.58
CA THR A 371 -29.40 2.02 18.96
C THR A 371 -29.81 0.62 19.48
N PRO A 372 -29.06 -0.44 19.11
CA PRO A 372 -29.33 -1.80 19.54
C PRO A 372 -29.14 -1.99 21.06
N THR A 373 -29.76 -3.06 21.58
CA THR A 373 -29.53 -3.57 22.93
C THR A 373 -28.96 -4.97 22.83
N VAL A 374 -27.76 -5.17 23.38
CA VAL A 374 -27.03 -6.45 23.37
C VAL A 374 -26.85 -6.90 24.81
N ASN A 375 -27.25 -8.13 25.14
CA ASN A 375 -27.14 -8.72 26.48
C ASN A 375 -27.70 -7.81 27.60
N GLY A 376 -28.81 -7.12 27.35
CA GLY A 376 -29.45 -6.19 28.29
C GLY A 376 -28.77 -4.81 28.41
N LYS A 377 -27.59 -4.60 27.82
CA LYS A 377 -26.95 -3.29 27.71
C LYS A 377 -27.37 -2.60 26.42
N ARG A 378 -27.91 -1.39 26.51
CA ARG A 378 -28.20 -0.55 25.34
C ARG A 378 -26.93 0.20 24.91
N LEU A 379 -26.60 0.17 23.61
CA LEU A 379 -25.57 1.04 23.04
C LEU A 379 -26.02 2.50 23.20
N ARG A 380 -25.16 3.35 23.78
CA ARG A 380 -25.37 4.79 23.89
C ARG A 380 -24.26 5.47 23.11
N ILE A 381 -24.62 6.11 22.01
CA ILE A 381 -23.74 7.02 21.29
C ILE A 381 -23.94 8.42 21.87
N TYR A 382 -22.83 9.11 22.18
CA TYR A 382 -22.84 10.44 22.78
C TYR A 382 -22.62 11.55 21.76
N TYR A 383 -21.59 11.41 20.92
CA TYR A 383 -21.23 12.33 19.86
C TYR A 383 -20.25 11.66 18.89
N MET A 384 -20.04 12.28 17.73
CA MET A 384 -19.05 11.88 16.73
C MET A 384 -18.16 13.07 16.35
N THR A 385 -16.91 12.80 15.95
CA THR A 385 -15.97 13.83 15.47
C THR A 385 -15.06 13.26 14.38
N GLN A 386 -14.57 14.10 13.47
CA GLN A 386 -13.59 13.69 12.45
C GLN A 386 -12.17 13.97 12.98
N VAL A 387 -11.33 12.93 13.06
CA VAL A 387 -9.97 13.03 13.59
C VAL A 387 -8.91 13.09 12.50
N ALA A 388 -9.13 12.44 11.35
CA ALA A 388 -8.19 12.44 10.23
C ALA A 388 -8.88 12.58 8.86
N VAL A 389 -8.03 12.78 7.86
CA VAL A 389 -8.31 12.89 6.41
C VAL A 389 -7.30 12.02 5.68
N LYS A 390 -7.56 11.65 4.42
CA LYS A 390 -6.75 10.68 3.64
C LYS A 390 -6.46 9.37 4.42
N PRO A 391 -7.48 8.57 4.80
CA PRO A 391 -8.91 8.74 4.52
C PRO A 391 -9.68 9.50 5.62
N PRO A 392 -10.89 10.02 5.31
CA PRO A 392 -11.83 10.55 6.30
C PRO A 392 -12.09 9.57 7.44
N THR A 393 -11.55 9.89 8.62
CA THR A 393 -11.60 9.03 9.79
C THR A 393 -12.41 9.70 10.89
N PHE A 394 -13.49 9.04 11.30
CA PHE A 394 -14.43 9.50 12.31
C PHE A 394 -14.30 8.66 13.58
N VAL A 395 -14.40 9.31 14.74
CA VAL A 395 -14.50 8.65 16.04
C VAL A 395 -15.89 8.88 16.60
N VAL A 396 -16.61 7.79 16.86
CA VAL A 396 -17.89 7.80 17.57
C VAL A 396 -17.67 7.46 19.03
N PHE A 397 -18.06 8.37 19.91
CA PHE A 397 -17.93 8.20 21.36
C PHE A 397 -19.15 7.49 21.92
N VAL A 398 -18.92 6.33 22.54
CA VAL A 398 -19.96 5.43 23.04
C VAL A 398 -19.77 5.11 24.51
N ASN A 399 -20.75 4.46 25.13
CA ASN A 399 -20.57 3.90 26.48
C ASN A 399 -19.59 2.72 26.47
N ASP A 400 -19.74 1.81 25.52
CA ASP A 400 -19.06 0.51 25.49
C ASP A 400 -18.82 0.15 24.00
N PRO A 401 -17.56 0.20 23.50
CA PRO A 401 -17.23 -0.06 22.09
C PRO A 401 -17.71 -1.41 21.58
N ASP A 402 -17.68 -2.43 22.43
CA ASP A 402 -18.06 -3.81 22.11
C ASP A 402 -19.56 -3.95 21.79
N LEU A 403 -20.37 -2.93 22.10
CA LEU A 403 -21.79 -2.87 21.73
C LEU A 403 -22.03 -2.31 20.32
N LEU A 404 -21.02 -1.72 19.65
CA LEU A 404 -21.14 -1.22 18.27
C LEU A 404 -20.84 -2.34 17.27
N HIS A 405 -21.85 -3.17 17.01
CA HIS A 405 -21.78 -4.21 15.99
C HIS A 405 -21.59 -3.65 14.57
N PHE A 406 -20.83 -4.36 13.72
CA PHE A 406 -20.44 -3.92 12.36
C PHE A 406 -21.63 -3.47 11.49
N SER A 407 -22.80 -4.09 11.65
CA SER A 407 -24.00 -3.70 10.89
C SER A 407 -24.50 -2.30 11.23
N TYR A 408 -24.37 -1.86 12.49
CA TYR A 408 -24.72 -0.51 12.92
C TYR A 408 -23.62 0.50 12.55
N GLN A 409 -22.35 0.07 12.58
CA GLN A 409 -21.23 0.86 12.06
C GLN A 409 -21.41 1.14 10.55
N ARG A 410 -21.78 0.13 9.74
CA ARG A 410 -22.10 0.31 8.30
C ARG A 410 -23.32 1.21 8.10
N PHE A 411 -24.35 1.10 8.93
CA PHE A 411 -25.48 2.05 8.90
C PHE A 411 -25.01 3.49 9.10
N LEU A 412 -24.18 3.78 10.11
CA LEU A 412 -23.66 5.12 10.36
C LEU A 412 -22.77 5.62 9.21
N ILE A 413 -21.92 4.77 8.64
CA ILE A 413 -21.12 5.10 7.43
C ILE A 413 -22.04 5.47 6.26
N ASN A 414 -23.12 4.71 6.03
CA ASN A 414 -24.08 5.03 4.97
C ASN A 414 -24.80 6.37 5.22
N GLN A 415 -25.11 6.73 6.47
CA GLN A 415 -25.67 8.06 6.78
C GLN A 415 -24.66 9.18 6.49
N LEU A 416 -23.36 8.97 6.77
CA LEU A 416 -22.31 9.92 6.39
C LEU A 416 -22.22 10.10 4.87
N ARG A 417 -22.28 9.01 4.08
CA ARG A 417 -22.29 9.07 2.61
C ARG A 417 -23.54 9.73 2.03
N ASN A 418 -24.70 9.56 2.67
CA ASN A 418 -25.93 10.23 2.25
C ASN A 418 -25.92 11.74 2.54
N ALA A 419 -25.24 12.16 3.62
CA ALA A 419 -25.18 13.56 4.05
C ALA A 419 -24.03 14.35 3.38
N PHE A 420 -22.95 13.68 3.00
CA PHE A 420 -21.75 14.30 2.46
C PHE A 420 -21.20 13.46 1.30
N ASP A 421 -20.89 14.13 0.18
CA ASP A 421 -20.14 13.50 -0.92
C ASP A 421 -18.76 13.03 -0.41
N PHE A 422 -18.62 11.70 -0.40
CA PHE A 422 -17.42 10.94 -0.09
C PHE A 422 -17.21 9.87 -1.18
N ASP A 423 -17.67 10.13 -2.41
CA ASP A 423 -17.49 9.21 -3.52
C ASP A 423 -16.00 9.04 -3.82
N GLY A 424 -15.60 7.80 -4.11
CA GLY A 424 -14.22 7.39 -4.33
C GLY A 424 -13.36 7.30 -3.08
N THR A 425 -13.78 7.74 -1.89
CA THR A 425 -12.97 7.61 -0.66
C THR A 425 -13.56 6.59 0.34
N PRO A 426 -12.74 5.71 0.95
CA PRO A 426 -13.16 4.89 2.08
C PRO A 426 -13.40 5.77 3.30
N ILE A 427 -14.34 5.38 4.16
CA ILE A 427 -14.63 6.06 5.44
C ILE A 427 -14.24 5.13 6.58
N HIS A 428 -13.35 5.57 7.45
CA HIS A 428 -13.02 4.85 8.68
C HIS A 428 -13.89 5.35 9.83
N LEU A 429 -14.57 4.45 10.55
CA LEU A 429 -15.39 4.79 11.72
C LEU A 429 -14.92 3.97 12.92
N ILE A 430 -14.36 4.65 13.92
CA ILE A 430 -13.75 4.04 15.11
C ILE A 430 -14.63 4.29 16.33
N ALA A 431 -14.98 3.24 17.08
CA ALA A 431 -15.64 3.37 18.37
C ALA A 431 -14.63 3.69 19.48
N ARG A 432 -14.94 4.63 20.37
CA ARG A 432 -14.19 4.84 21.63
C ARG A 432 -15.13 4.98 22.81
N SER A 433 -14.76 4.39 23.95
CA SER A 433 -15.49 4.63 25.20
C SER A 433 -15.23 6.06 25.67
N ARG A 434 -16.30 6.73 26.14
CA ARG A 434 -16.19 8.01 26.85
C ARG A 434 -15.66 7.75 28.26
N LYS A 435 -14.46 8.26 28.56
CA LYS A 435 -13.92 8.36 29.94
C LYS A 435 -14.78 9.28 30.80
#